data_AF-A0A512C4H3-F1
#
_entry.id   AF-A0A512C4H3-F1
#
_cell.length_a   1.000
_cell.length_b   1.000
_cell.length_c   1.000
_cell.angle_alpha   90.00
_cell.angle_beta   90.00
_cell.angle_gamma   90.00
#
_symmetry.space_group_name_H-M   'P 1'
#
loop_
_entity.id
_entity.type
_entity.pdbx_description
1 polymer ?
#
loop_
_entity_poly.entity_id
_entity_poly.type
_entity_poly.pdbx_seq_one_letter_code
_entity_poly.pdbx_strand_id
1 'polypeptide(L)'
;MPPGMLARQVASMANRIFLSENDLHDELQTTLAALAAIEYRHEMEREQLAQRLGSQAVVQRLWEERERRYQAEREPYLRKLERLQQQIRWHMTSGL
;
A
#
# COMPACT_ATOMS: atom_id res chain seq x y z
N MET A 1 28.62 35.00 -10.99
CA MET A 1 28.09 33.88 -10.17
C MET A 1 29.26 32.99 -9.77
N PRO A 2 29.56 32.78 -8.48
CA PRO A 2 30.71 31.99 -8.07
C PRO A 2 30.44 30.48 -8.24
N PRO A 3 31.43 29.69 -8.69
CA PRO A 3 31.27 28.28 -9.06
C PRO A 3 30.81 27.36 -7.91
N GLY A 4 31.02 27.76 -6.64
CA GLY A 4 30.57 27.00 -5.47
C GLY A 4 29.06 27.01 -5.22
N MET A 5 28.30 27.98 -5.74
CA MET A 5 26.83 27.99 -5.58
C MET A 5 26.15 26.92 -6.42
N LEU A 6 26.62 26.72 -7.67
CA LEU A 6 26.05 25.72 -8.58
C LEU A 6 26.27 24.30 -8.05
N ALA A 7 27.47 23.99 -7.55
CA ALA A 7 27.78 22.68 -6.96
C ALA A 7 26.89 22.36 -5.74
N ARG A 8 26.65 23.35 -4.87
CA ARG A 8 25.79 23.19 -3.70
C ARG A 8 24.32 23.01 -4.05
N GLN A 9 23.86 23.69 -5.10
CA GLN A 9 22.49 23.59 -5.59
C GLN A 9 22.22 22.22 -6.24
N VAL A 10 23.15 21.74 -7.06
CA VAL A 10 23.09 20.40 -7.68
C VAL A 10 23.10 19.30 -6.61
N ALA A 11 23.97 19.38 -5.61
CA ALA A 11 24.01 18.40 -4.51
C ALA A 11 22.71 18.39 -3.69
N SER A 12 22.13 19.57 -3.42
CA SER A 12 20.82 19.67 -2.76
C SER A 12 19.69 19.06 -3.58
N MET A 13 19.70 19.24 -4.90
CA MET A 13 18.69 18.64 -5.79
C MET A 13 18.84 17.11 -5.84
N ALA A 14 20.06 16.60 -6.01
CA ALA A 14 20.34 15.17 -6.01
C ALA A 14 19.92 14.50 -4.69
N ASN A 15 20.21 15.13 -3.54
CA ASN A 15 19.83 14.59 -2.24
C ASN A 15 18.30 14.56 -2.04
N ARG A 16 17.56 15.57 -2.52
CA ARG A 16 16.09 15.57 -2.47
C ARG A 16 15.48 14.50 -3.36
N ILE A 17 16.04 14.29 -4.55
CA ILE A 17 15.57 13.26 -5.48
C ILE A 17 15.80 11.87 -4.86
N PHE A 18 16.99 11.62 -4.29
CA PHE A 18 17.33 10.34 -3.69
C PHE A 18 16.52 10.03 -2.41
N LEU A 19 16.28 11.03 -1.56
CA LEU A 19 15.39 10.88 -0.41
C LEU A 19 13.95 10.59 -0.86
N SER A 20 13.44 11.32 -1.86
CA SER A 20 12.09 11.13 -2.41
C SER A 20 11.87 9.74 -3.03
N GLU A 21 12.90 9.11 -3.59
CA GLU A 21 12.80 7.78 -4.20
C GLU A 21 12.81 6.66 -3.14
N ASN A 22 13.65 6.79 -2.11
CA ASN A 22 13.67 5.85 -0.98
C ASN A 22 12.37 5.92 -0.17
N ASP A 23 11.86 7.13 0.08
CA ASP A 23 10.59 7.32 0.81
C ASP A 23 9.42 6.67 0.05
N LEU A 24 9.40 6.79 -1.28
CA LEU A 24 8.37 6.19 -2.13
C LEU A 24 8.45 4.66 -2.13
N HIS A 25 9.68 4.12 -2.12
CA HIS A 25 9.92 2.68 -2.02
C HIS A 25 9.43 2.12 -0.68
N ASP A 26 9.78 2.76 0.43
CA ASP A 26 9.39 2.35 1.78
C ASP A 26 7.87 2.45 1.97
N GLU A 27 7.24 3.51 1.45
CA GLU A 27 5.78 3.64 1.46
C GLU A 27 5.10 2.53 0.66
N LEU A 28 5.65 2.14 -0.50
CA LEU A 28 5.15 1.04 -1.32
C LEU A 28 5.26 -0.29 -0.59
N GLN A 29 6.44 -0.61 -0.05
CA GLN A 29 6.66 -1.86 0.70
C GLN A 29 5.71 -1.96 1.89
N THR A 30 5.59 -0.89 2.68
CA THR A 30 4.70 -0.85 3.85
C THR A 30 3.24 -1.05 3.44
N THR A 31 2.81 -0.42 2.35
CA THR A 31 1.44 -0.56 1.84
C THR A 31 1.15 -1.98 1.36
N LEU A 32 2.10 -2.60 0.64
CA LEU A 32 1.97 -3.98 0.17
C LEU A 32 1.99 -4.98 1.32
N ALA A 33 2.85 -4.78 2.32
CA ALA A 33 2.89 -5.61 3.52
C ALA A 33 1.57 -5.55 4.29
N ALA A 34 0.98 -4.36 4.45
CA ALA A 34 -0.32 -4.19 5.08
C ALA A 34 -1.44 -4.91 4.30
N LEU A 35 -1.47 -4.78 2.96
CA LEU A 35 -2.40 -5.53 2.12
C LEU A 35 -2.23 -7.04 2.29
N ALA A 36 -1.01 -7.55 2.20
CA ALA A 36 -0.73 -8.98 2.36
C ALA A 36 -1.21 -9.52 3.71
N ALA A 37 -1.01 -8.76 4.80
CA ALA A 37 -1.50 -9.13 6.12
C ALA A 37 -3.04 -9.20 6.20
N ILE A 38 -3.74 -8.26 5.54
CA ILE A 38 -5.21 -8.25 5.47
C ILE A 38 -5.73 -9.45 4.67
N GLU A 39 -5.16 -9.70 3.49
CA GLU A 39 -5.53 -10.81 2.62
C GLU A 39 -5.31 -12.16 3.31
N TYR A 40 -4.16 -12.33 3.98
CA TYR A 40 -3.84 -13.54 4.72
C TYR A 40 -4.83 -13.78 5.86
N ARG A 41 -5.14 -12.74 6.66
CA ARG A 41 -6.12 -12.86 7.75
C ARG A 41 -7.50 -13.23 7.21
N HIS A 42 -7.94 -12.62 6.12
CA HIS A 42 -9.23 -12.94 5.51
C HIS A 42 -9.31 -14.40 5.07
N GLU A 43 -8.27 -14.92 4.42
CA GLU A 43 -8.24 -16.33 4.01
C GLU A 43 -8.28 -17.27 5.21
N MET A 44 -7.51 -16.99 6.26
CA MET A 44 -7.59 -17.77 7.52
C MET A 44 -8.99 -17.74 8.13
N GLU A 45 -9.64 -16.58 8.16
CA GLU A 45 -11.00 -16.44 8.71
C GLU A 45 -12.04 -17.20 7.87
N ARG A 46 -11.85 -17.27 6.54
CA ARG A 46 -12.66 -18.08 5.63
C ARG A 46 -12.53 -19.56 5.90
N GLU A 47 -11.29 -20.05 6.03
CA GLU A 47 -11.01 -21.45 6.35
C GLU A 47 -11.63 -21.85 7.69
N GLN A 48 -11.51 -21.00 8.71
CA GLN A 48 -12.10 -21.23 10.03
C GLN A 48 -13.64 -21.26 9.99
N LEU A 49 -14.26 -20.42 9.16
CA LEU A 49 -15.72 -20.44 8.97
C LEU A 49 -16.20 -21.70 8.25
N ALA A 50 -15.48 -22.14 7.22
CA ALA A 50 -15.83 -23.33 6.46
C ALA A 50 -15.86 -24.60 7.33
N GLN A 51 -15.02 -24.65 8.37
CA GLN A 51 -14.95 -25.77 9.31
C GLN A 51 -16.02 -25.68 10.42
N ARG A 52 -16.77 -24.59 10.52
CA ARG A 52 -17.68 -24.34 11.64
C ARG A 52 -19.03 -25.02 11.42
N LEU A 53 -19.40 -25.92 12.33
CA LEU A 53 -20.74 -26.51 12.38
C LEU A 53 -21.72 -25.53 13.02
N GLY A 54 -22.82 -25.20 12.33
CA GLY A 54 -23.84 -24.28 12.84
C GLY A 54 -25.01 -24.12 11.87
N SER A 55 -26.05 -23.42 12.33
CA SER A 55 -27.17 -23.03 11.46
C SER A 55 -26.65 -22.22 10.27
N GLN A 56 -27.06 -22.59 9.06
CA GLN A 56 -26.64 -21.95 7.82
C GLN A 56 -26.89 -20.42 7.84
N ALA A 57 -27.97 -19.98 8.47
CA ALA A 57 -28.30 -18.56 8.59
C ALA A 57 -27.33 -17.79 9.49
N VAL A 58 -26.80 -18.44 10.55
CA VAL A 58 -25.82 -17.83 11.45
C VAL A 58 -24.44 -17.77 10.78
N VAL A 59 -24.06 -18.84 10.07
CA VAL A 59 -22.81 -18.90 9.31
C VAL A 59 -22.80 -17.83 8.20
N GLN A 60 -23.91 -17.65 7.48
CA GLN A 60 -24.03 -16.62 6.46
C GLN A 60 -23.88 -15.20 7.01
N ARG A 61 -24.58 -14.86 8.10
CA ARG A 61 -24.45 -13.53 8.72
C ARG A 61 -23.01 -13.23 9.17
N LEU A 62 -22.34 -14.22 9.78
CA LEU A 62 -20.93 -14.08 10.17
C LEU A 62 -20.02 -13.89 8.96
N TRP A 63 -20.37 -14.50 7.83
CA TRP A 63 -19.60 -14.34 6.59
C TRP A 63 -19.80 -12.93 6.02
N GLU A 64 -21.04 -12.45 5.89
CA GLU A 64 -21.30 -11.09 5.41
C GLU A 64 -20.62 -10.01 6.26
N GLU A 65 -20.58 -10.16 7.58
CA GLU A 65 -19.93 -9.19 8.46
C GLU A 65 -18.40 -9.18 8.30
N ARG A 66 -17.79 -10.36 8.17
CA ARG A 66 -16.36 -10.48 7.88
C ARG A 66 -15.99 -9.94 6.52
N GLU A 67 -16.80 -10.19 5.51
CA GLU A 67 -16.57 -9.66 4.17
C GLU A 67 -16.64 -8.13 4.17
N ARG A 68 -17.65 -7.55 4.83
CA ARG A 68 -17.73 -6.09 5.00
C ARG A 68 -16.50 -5.52 5.69
N ARG A 69 -16.03 -6.17 6.75
CA ARG A 69 -14.82 -5.74 7.48
C ARG A 69 -13.58 -5.83 6.60
N TYR A 70 -13.39 -6.94 5.89
CA TYR A 70 -12.26 -7.12 4.96
C TYR A 70 -12.23 -6.02 3.89
N GLN A 71 -13.37 -5.76 3.23
CA GLN A 71 -13.46 -4.69 2.23
C GLN A 71 -13.13 -3.32 2.85
N ALA A 72 -13.71 -3.00 4.02
CA ALA A 72 -13.47 -1.73 4.69
C ALA A 72 -12.00 -1.52 5.11
N GLU A 73 -11.34 -2.57 5.58
CA GLU A 73 -9.93 -2.53 5.99
C GLU A 73 -8.98 -2.44 4.77
N ARG A 74 -9.31 -3.12 3.67
CA ARG A 74 -8.49 -3.20 2.46
C ARG A 74 -8.50 -1.92 1.63
N GLU A 75 -9.68 -1.31 1.51
CA GLU A 75 -9.96 -0.15 0.68
C GLU A 75 -8.96 1.02 0.81
N PRO A 76 -8.60 1.51 2.02
CA PRO A 76 -7.64 2.62 2.13
C PRO A 76 -6.26 2.28 1.57
N TYR A 77 -5.82 1.03 1.69
CA TYR A 77 -4.51 0.60 1.19
C TYR A 77 -4.50 0.42 -0.32
N LEU A 78 -5.63 0.05 -0.95
CA LEU A 78 -5.76 0.04 -2.40
C LEU A 78 -5.65 1.44 -2.99
N ARG A 79 -6.38 2.41 -2.42
CA ARG A 79 -6.27 3.81 -2.85
C ARG A 79 -4.86 4.35 -2.66
N LYS A 80 -4.20 4.00 -1.56
CA LYS A 80 -2.81 4.37 -1.32
C LYS A 80 -1.89 3.75 -2.38
N LEU A 81 -2.08 2.47 -2.71
CA LEU A 81 -1.31 1.78 -3.75
C LEU A 81 -1.48 2.44 -5.12
N GLU A 82 -2.71 2.76 -5.52
CA GLU A 82 -2.98 3.47 -6.78
C GLU A 82 -2.26 4.83 -6.84
N ARG A 83 -2.31 5.60 -5.74
CA ARG A 83 -1.59 6.87 -5.63
C ARG A 83 -0.08 6.69 -5.78
N LEU A 84 0.49 5.71 -5.08
CA LEU A 84 1.93 5.41 -5.14
C LEU A 84 2.34 4.97 -6.55
N GLN A 85 1.54 4.14 -7.22
CA GLN A 85 1.77 3.73 -8.60
C GLN A 85 1.76 4.92 -9.58
N GLN A 86 0.86 5.89 -9.37
CA GLN A 86 0.85 7.12 -10.16
C GLN A 86 2.13 7.93 -9.91
N GLN A 87 2.53 8.12 -8.65
CA GLN A 87 3.75 8.85 -8.31
C GLN A 87 5.00 8.21 -8.92
N ILE A 88 5.15 6.88 -8.81
CA ILE A 88 6.24 6.14 -9.43
C ILE A 88 6.24 6.36 -10.96
N ARG A 89 5.07 6.28 -11.61
CA ARG A 89 4.94 6.54 -13.05
C ARG A 89 5.37 7.96 -13.41
N TRP A 90 4.94 8.96 -12.65
CA TRP A 90 5.35 10.35 -12.83
C TRP A 90 6.86 10.54 -12.73
N HIS A 91 7.50 9.92 -11.73
CA HIS A 91 8.96 9.98 -11.59
C HIS A 91 9.68 9.31 -12.78
N MET A 92 9.16 8.20 -13.30
CA MET A 92 9.74 7.54 -14.47
C MET A 92 9.54 8.33 -15.78
N THR A 93 8.42 9.03 -15.95
CA THR A 93 8.13 9.78 -17.20
C THR A 93 8.64 11.21 -17.20
N SER A 94 8.84 11.83 -16.04
CA SER A 94 9.35 13.20 -15.91
C SER A 94 10.89 13.27 -15.93
N GLY A 95 11.57 12.11 -16.04
CA GLY A 95 13.02 11.99 -16.21
C GLY A 95 13.49 11.88 -17.67
N LEU A 96 12.59 12.03 -18.65
CA LEU A 96 12.89 12.15 -20.09
C LEU A 96 12.75 13.62 -20.54
#